data_AF-A0A0C9Z7Y4-F1
#
_entry.id   AF-A0A0C9Z7Y4-F1
#
_cell.length_a   1.000
_cell.length_b   1.000
_cell.length_c   1.000
_cell.angle_alpha   90.00
_cell.angle_beta   90.00
_cell.angle_gamma   90.00
#
_symmetry.space_group_name_H-M   'P 1'
#
loop_
_entity.id
_entity.type
_entity.pdbx_description
1 polymer ?
#
loop_
_entity_poly.entity_id
_entity_poly.type
_entity_poly.pdbx_seq_one_letter_code
_entity_poly.pdbx_strand_id
1 'polypeptide(L)'
;LYPPETIDDNAERIDFIKKKATQLLKSARYLRGDLDSLGRTSNFAHSALKKTCLAVYYCTSSKSLCRFAEFQESVPVKALALVAAIIRSILTTFKKHGVAKNETLCGDEIEEACNNITCLIDQVWYDDYHGSKLDKMLREWAKAGMTGYSAREIAGPETEEWQVILD
;
A
#
# COMPACT_ATOMS: atom_id res chain seq x y z
N LEU A 1 -1.63 9.51 -8.89
CA LEU A 1 -2.37 9.40 -10.17
C LEU A 1 -3.12 10.69 -10.50
N TYR A 2 -2.74 11.82 -9.90
CA TYR A 2 -3.47 13.08 -10.05
C TYR A 2 -2.86 13.87 -11.22
N PRO A 3 -3.65 14.21 -12.25
CA PRO A 3 -3.21 15.13 -13.29
C PRO A 3 -3.00 16.53 -12.69
N PRO A 4 -2.14 17.36 -13.33
CA PRO A 4 -2.07 18.79 -13.02
C PRO A 4 -3.45 19.46 -13.16
N GLU A 5 -3.74 20.44 -12.32
CA GLU A 5 -4.99 21.23 -12.35
C GLU A 5 -5.18 21.99 -13.67
N THR A 6 -4.10 22.16 -14.44
CA THR A 6 -4.12 22.81 -15.75
C THR A 6 -4.74 21.95 -16.86
N ILE A 7 -5.00 20.66 -16.61
CA ILE A 7 -5.65 19.76 -17.58
C ILE A 7 -7.16 19.78 -17.31
N ASP A 8 -7.88 20.60 -18.07
CA ASP A 8 -9.35 20.69 -18.00
C ASP A 8 -10.05 19.72 -18.99
N ASP A 9 -9.31 19.20 -19.97
CA ASP A 9 -9.85 18.20 -20.90
C ASP A 9 -9.87 16.79 -20.30
N ASN A 10 -11.04 16.15 -20.37
CA ASN A 10 -11.25 14.82 -19.80
C ASN A 10 -10.45 13.73 -20.53
N ALA A 11 -10.25 13.83 -21.85
CA ALA A 11 -9.49 12.83 -22.59
C ALA A 11 -7.99 12.91 -22.27
N GLU A 12 -7.44 14.12 -22.16
CA GLU A 12 -6.07 14.36 -21.69
C GLU A 12 -5.86 13.86 -20.26
N ARG A 13 -6.83 14.09 -19.37
CA ARG A 13 -6.80 13.57 -17.99
C ARG A 13 -6.76 12.04 -17.96
N ILE A 14 -7.60 11.38 -18.76
CA ILE A 14 -7.63 9.92 -18.90
C ILE A 14 -6.29 9.39 -19.41
N ASP A 15 -5.75 9.99 -20.46
CA ASP A 15 -4.47 9.58 -21.04
C ASP A 15 -3.31 9.76 -20.05
N PHE A 16 -3.29 10.87 -19.31
CA PHE A 16 -2.31 11.10 -18.24
C PHE A 16 -2.36 9.99 -17.19
N ILE A 17 -3.55 9.62 -16.72
CA ILE A 17 -3.72 8.56 -15.71
C ILE A 17 -3.25 7.22 -16.27
N LYS A 18 -3.61 6.86 -17.50
CA LYS A 18 -3.15 5.61 -18.16
C LYS A 18 -1.63 5.57 -18.27
N LYS A 19 -1.00 6.68 -18.68
CA LYS A 19 0.45 6.82 -18.79
C LYS A 19 1.12 6.66 -17.42
N LYS A 20 0.62 7.32 -16.37
CA LYS A 20 1.17 7.21 -15.01
C LYS A 20 1.00 5.81 -14.42
N ALA A 21 -0.16 5.18 -14.58
CA ALA A 21 -0.39 3.81 -14.14
C ALA A 21 0.55 2.82 -14.85
N THR A 22 0.75 3.00 -16.16
CA THR A 22 1.72 2.21 -16.94
C THR A 22 3.16 2.38 -16.41
N GLN A 23 3.57 3.62 -16.10
CA GLN A 23 4.88 3.90 -15.53
C GLN A 23 5.07 3.23 -14.16
N LEU A 24 4.05 3.26 -13.31
CA LEU A 24 4.07 2.64 -11.98
C LEU A 24 4.15 1.10 -12.05
N LEU A 25 3.42 0.49 -13.00
CA LEU A 25 3.46 -0.96 -13.22
C LEU A 25 4.78 -1.42 -13.85
N LYS A 26 5.40 -0.60 -14.70
CA LYS A 26 6.67 -0.93 -15.35
C LYS A 26 7.74 -1.19 -14.29
N SER A 27 8.37 -2.36 -14.36
CA SER A 27 9.40 -2.82 -13.41
C SER A 27 8.96 -2.76 -11.94
N ALA A 28 7.65 -2.86 -11.68
CA ALA A 28 7.04 -2.80 -10.35
C ALA A 28 7.46 -1.56 -9.53
N ARG A 29 7.57 -0.39 -10.18
CA ARG A 29 7.93 0.88 -9.52
C ARG A 29 6.97 1.27 -8.40
N TYR A 30 5.71 0.86 -8.46
CA TYR A 30 4.72 1.07 -7.41
C TYR A 30 5.08 0.41 -6.06
N LEU A 31 6.04 -0.52 -6.03
CA LEU A 31 6.56 -1.11 -4.81
C LEU A 31 7.66 -0.26 -4.16
N ARG A 32 8.30 0.63 -4.91
CA ARG A 32 9.54 1.29 -4.49
C ARG A 32 9.24 2.63 -3.82
N GLY A 33 9.90 2.89 -2.70
CA GLY A 33 9.97 4.23 -2.12
C GLY A 33 11.11 5.03 -2.74
N ASP A 34 11.36 6.20 -2.16
CA ASP A 34 12.48 7.07 -2.55
C ASP A 34 13.84 6.41 -2.28
N LEU A 35 14.87 6.96 -2.89
CA LEU A 35 16.24 6.56 -2.60
C LEU A 35 16.56 6.88 -1.14
N ASP A 36 17.30 6.00 -0.48
CA ASP A 36 17.81 6.28 0.86
C ASP A 36 19.01 7.23 0.86
N SER A 37 19.52 7.51 2.06
CA SER A 37 20.69 8.36 2.27
C SER A 37 21.97 7.86 1.57
N LEU A 38 22.01 6.59 1.16
CA LEU A 38 23.12 6.00 0.40
C LEU A 38 22.83 5.96 -1.11
N GLY A 39 21.74 6.59 -1.57
CA GLY A 39 21.32 6.58 -2.97
C GLY A 39 20.77 5.23 -3.44
N ARG A 40 20.44 4.30 -2.53
CA ARG A 40 19.94 2.97 -2.87
C ARG A 40 18.42 2.95 -2.89
N THR A 41 17.85 2.07 -3.72
CA THR A 41 16.39 1.92 -3.84
C THR A 41 15.81 1.35 -2.54
N SER A 42 14.74 1.98 -2.04
CA SER A 42 13.96 1.45 -0.93
C SER A 42 12.87 0.51 -1.45
N ASN A 43 13.18 -0.79 -1.55
CA ASN A 43 12.24 -1.80 -2.00
C ASN A 43 11.06 -1.96 -1.01
N PHE A 44 9.85 -2.14 -1.53
CA PHE A 44 8.60 -2.23 -0.76
C PHE A 44 8.27 -1.03 0.14
N ALA A 45 8.99 0.09 -0.01
CA ALA A 45 8.85 1.26 0.84
C ALA A 45 7.93 2.35 0.28
N HIS A 46 7.19 2.07 -0.80
CA HIS A 46 6.22 3.04 -1.31
C HIS A 46 5.18 3.36 -0.24
N SER A 47 4.96 4.65 0.06
CA SER A 47 4.13 5.08 1.20
C SER A 47 2.70 4.53 1.17
N ALA A 48 2.15 4.29 -0.03
CA ALA A 48 0.85 3.65 -0.20
C ALA A 48 0.78 2.25 0.41
N LEU A 49 1.85 1.45 0.34
CA LEU A 49 1.89 0.11 0.96
C LEU A 49 1.72 0.22 2.46
N LYS A 50 2.53 1.08 3.12
CA LYS A 50 2.42 1.35 4.56
C LYS A 50 1.01 1.77 4.95
N LYS A 51 0.48 2.80 4.29
CA LYS A 51 -0.83 3.37 4.60
C LYS A 51 -1.93 2.31 4.48
N THR A 52 -1.90 1.50 3.42
CA THR A 52 -2.89 0.43 3.22
C THR A 52 -2.73 -0.69 4.25
N CYS A 53 -1.50 -1.15 4.55
CA CYS A 53 -1.28 -2.15 5.59
C CYS A 53 -1.82 -1.69 6.96
N LEU A 54 -1.55 -0.44 7.34
CA LEU A 54 -2.06 0.13 8.60
C LEU A 54 -3.59 0.22 8.61
N ALA A 55 -4.18 0.73 7.53
CA ALA A 55 -5.63 0.90 7.43
C ALA A 55 -6.39 -0.44 7.43
N VAL A 56 -5.84 -1.47 6.79
CA VAL A 56 -6.51 -2.78 6.67
C VAL A 56 -6.25 -3.66 7.89
N TYR A 57 -5.01 -3.75 8.36
CA TYR A 57 -4.61 -4.75 9.36
C TYR A 57 -4.54 -4.24 10.80
N TYR A 58 -4.44 -2.93 11.00
CA TYR A 58 -4.31 -2.28 12.30
C TYR A 58 -5.43 -1.27 12.56
N CYS A 59 -6.59 -1.47 11.93
CA CYS A 59 -7.78 -0.66 12.20
C CYS A 59 -8.32 -0.91 13.63
N THR A 60 -9.18 -0.04 14.12
CA THR A 60 -9.78 -0.15 15.47
C THR A 60 -10.97 -1.10 15.53
N SER A 61 -11.30 -1.77 14.42
CA SER A 61 -12.42 -2.71 14.42
C SER A 61 -12.10 -3.95 15.24
N SER A 62 -13.15 -4.61 15.75
CA SER A 62 -13.00 -5.92 16.41
C SER A 62 -12.43 -7.00 15.47
N LYS A 63 -12.44 -6.76 14.16
CA LYS A 63 -11.91 -7.63 13.11
C LYS A 63 -10.46 -7.28 12.73
N SER A 64 -9.81 -6.40 13.47
CA SER A 64 -8.42 -6.02 13.22
C SER A 64 -7.48 -7.19 13.42
N LEU A 65 -6.55 -7.37 12.48
CA LEU A 65 -5.61 -8.48 12.52
C LEU A 65 -4.47 -8.25 13.51
N CYS A 66 -4.27 -7.02 13.98
CA CYS A 66 -3.26 -6.67 14.98
C CYS A 66 -3.42 -7.38 16.34
N ARG A 67 -4.60 -7.99 16.59
CA ARG A 67 -4.85 -8.82 17.76
C ARG A 67 -4.14 -10.17 17.71
N PHE A 68 -3.77 -10.65 16.52
CA PHE A 68 -2.99 -11.88 16.36
C PHE A 68 -1.50 -11.58 16.52
N ALA A 69 -0.79 -12.44 17.27
CA ALA A 69 0.62 -12.26 17.58
C ALA A 69 1.50 -12.05 16.33
N GLU A 70 1.18 -12.72 15.22
CA GLU A 70 1.89 -12.59 13.94
C GLU A 70 1.94 -11.14 13.43
N PHE A 71 0.91 -10.34 13.70
CA PHE A 71 0.84 -8.93 13.29
C PHE A 71 1.39 -7.95 14.34
N GLN A 72 1.70 -8.39 15.56
CA GLN A 72 2.15 -7.51 16.63
C GLN A 72 3.63 -7.15 16.51
N GLU A 73 4.46 -8.12 16.08
CA GLU A 73 5.92 -7.92 15.99
C GLU A 73 6.34 -7.29 14.67
N SER A 74 5.69 -7.66 13.57
CA SER A 74 5.98 -7.18 12.22
C SER A 74 4.75 -7.31 11.33
N VAL A 75 4.70 -6.57 10.23
CA VAL A 75 3.70 -6.82 9.18
C VAL A 75 4.10 -8.12 8.46
N PRO A 76 3.23 -9.16 8.42
CA PRO A 76 3.59 -10.42 7.79
C PRO A 76 3.87 -10.26 6.29
N VAL A 77 4.84 -11.01 5.78
CA VAL A 77 5.23 -10.99 4.35
C VAL A 77 4.03 -11.27 3.44
N LYS A 78 3.21 -12.28 3.79
CA LYS A 78 1.99 -12.61 3.02
C LYS A 78 0.96 -11.48 3.02
N ALA A 79 0.86 -10.73 4.12
CA ALA A 79 -0.02 -9.57 4.23
C ALA A 79 0.48 -8.40 3.36
N LEU A 80 1.79 -8.15 3.35
CA LEU A 80 2.41 -7.19 2.43
C LEU A 80 2.17 -7.59 0.97
N ALA A 81 2.36 -8.87 0.63
CA ALA A 81 2.17 -9.38 -0.72
C ALA A 81 0.73 -9.17 -1.20
N LEU A 82 -0.26 -9.45 -0.35
CA LEU A 82 -1.67 -9.22 -0.65
C LEU A 82 -1.99 -7.75 -0.92
N VAL A 83 -1.52 -6.84 -0.06
CA VAL A 83 -1.71 -5.39 -0.27
C VAL A 83 -1.09 -4.93 -1.58
N ALA A 84 0.12 -5.37 -1.87
CA ALA A 84 0.81 -5.06 -3.12
C ALA A 84 0.05 -5.62 -4.34
N ALA A 85 -0.50 -6.84 -4.26
CA ALA A 85 -1.29 -7.45 -5.33
C ALA A 85 -2.58 -6.67 -5.62
N ILE A 86 -3.28 -6.22 -4.56
CA ILE A 86 -4.48 -5.38 -4.69
C ILE A 86 -4.13 -4.04 -5.36
N ILE A 87 -3.06 -3.37 -4.92
CA ILE A 87 -2.61 -2.12 -5.53
C ILE A 87 -2.26 -2.34 -7.01
N ARG A 88 -1.58 -3.43 -7.35
CA ARG A 88 -1.26 -3.80 -8.75
C ARG A 88 -2.54 -3.96 -9.58
N SER A 89 -3.56 -4.63 -9.04
CA SER A 89 -4.85 -4.82 -9.72
C SER A 89 -5.51 -3.47 -10.01
N ILE A 90 -5.60 -2.60 -9.01
CA ILE A 90 -6.14 -1.23 -9.16
C ILE A 90 -5.36 -0.44 -10.22
N LEU A 91 -4.03 -0.47 -10.19
CA LEU A 91 -3.19 0.17 -11.20
C LEU A 91 -3.42 -0.40 -12.60
N THR A 92 -3.73 -1.70 -12.71
CA THR A 92 -4.05 -2.35 -13.99
C THR A 92 -5.38 -1.84 -14.55
N THR A 93 -6.40 -1.67 -13.71
CA THR A 93 -7.67 -1.02 -14.08
C THR A 93 -7.43 0.41 -14.56
N PHE A 94 -6.63 1.21 -13.84
CA PHE A 94 -6.29 2.58 -14.27
C PHE A 94 -5.47 2.61 -15.56
N LYS A 95 -4.56 1.66 -15.77
CA LYS A 95 -3.82 1.53 -17.04
C LYS A 95 -4.77 1.28 -18.21
N LYS A 96 -5.79 0.43 -18.01
CA LYS A 96 -6.75 0.04 -19.05
C LYS A 96 -7.74 1.18 -19.36
N HIS A 97 -8.33 1.78 -18.32
CA HIS A 97 -9.46 2.69 -18.48
C HIS A 97 -9.12 4.16 -18.25
N GLY A 98 -8.07 4.47 -17.49
CA GLY A 98 -7.72 5.85 -17.08
C GLY A 98 -8.68 6.46 -16.05
N VAL A 99 -9.67 5.69 -15.60
CA VAL A 99 -10.64 6.07 -14.57
C VAL A 99 -10.84 4.91 -13.60
N ALA A 100 -11.32 5.22 -12.40
CA ALA A 100 -11.74 4.18 -11.47
C ALA A 100 -12.94 3.45 -12.06
N LYS A 101 -12.84 2.13 -12.16
CA LYS A 101 -13.98 1.26 -12.47
C LYS A 101 -14.13 0.24 -11.37
N ASN A 102 -15.38 -0.08 -11.06
CA ASN A 102 -15.73 -1.17 -10.16
C ASN A 102 -15.56 -2.49 -10.92
N GLU A 103 -14.31 -2.90 -11.15
CA GLU A 103 -13.97 -4.23 -11.61
C GLU A 103 -13.82 -5.14 -10.39
N THR A 104 -14.48 -6.29 -10.41
CA THR A 104 -14.35 -7.28 -9.35
C THR A 104 -12.95 -7.87 -9.38
N LEU A 105 -12.33 -8.03 -8.20
CA LEU A 105 -11.06 -8.75 -8.09
C LEU A 105 -11.30 -10.22 -8.37
N CYS A 106 -10.58 -10.78 -9.35
CA CYS A 106 -10.54 -12.22 -9.59
C CYS A 106 -9.59 -12.88 -8.58
N GLY A 107 -10.08 -13.93 -7.88
CA GLY A 107 -9.29 -14.64 -6.87
C GLY A 107 -8.00 -15.22 -7.43
N ASP A 108 -8.10 -15.91 -8.57
CA ASP A 108 -6.96 -16.54 -9.24
C ASP A 108 -5.90 -15.52 -9.68
N GLU A 109 -6.32 -14.37 -10.23
CA GLU A 109 -5.41 -13.29 -10.63
C GLU A 109 -4.70 -12.65 -9.44
N ILE A 110 -5.40 -12.53 -8.30
CA ILE A 110 -4.81 -12.03 -7.06
C ILE A 110 -3.84 -13.04 -6.47
N GLU A 111 -4.17 -14.33 -6.49
CA GLU A 111 -3.27 -15.39 -6.02
C GLU A 111 -1.98 -15.43 -6.85
N GLU A 112 -2.11 -15.40 -8.18
CA GLU A 112 -0.95 -15.33 -9.09
C GLU A 112 -0.09 -14.08 -8.80
N ALA A 113 -0.73 -12.92 -8.62
CA ALA A 113 -0.03 -11.69 -8.28
C ALA A 113 0.68 -11.78 -6.91
N CYS A 114 0.03 -12.35 -5.90
CA CYS A 114 0.61 -12.58 -4.58
C CYS A 114 1.83 -13.50 -4.65
N ASN A 115 1.77 -14.59 -5.42
CA ASN A 115 2.88 -15.52 -5.61
C ASN A 115 4.08 -14.80 -6.26
N ASN A 116 3.83 -14.07 -7.34
CA ASN A 116 4.86 -13.27 -8.01
C ASN A 116 5.49 -12.22 -7.09
N ILE A 117 4.67 -11.52 -6.29
CA ILE A 117 5.16 -10.52 -5.34
C ILE A 117 5.95 -11.16 -4.20
N THR A 118 5.52 -12.33 -3.72
CA THR A 118 6.23 -13.08 -2.68
C THR A 118 7.64 -13.46 -3.17
N CYS A 119 7.78 -13.92 -4.41
CA CYS A 119 9.12 -14.18 -4.98
C CYS A 119 10.00 -12.93 -5.03
N LEU A 120 9.43 -11.74 -5.28
CA LEU A 120 10.17 -10.48 -5.23
C LEU A 120 10.54 -10.08 -3.79
N ILE A 121 9.66 -10.35 -2.82
CA ILE A 121 9.98 -10.15 -1.40
C ILE A 121 11.13 -11.07 -0.99
N ASP A 122 11.09 -12.34 -1.37
CA ASP A 122 12.15 -13.30 -1.05
C ASP A 122 13.51 -12.85 -1.61
N GLN A 123 13.56 -12.39 -2.86
CA GLN A 123 14.79 -11.85 -3.45
C GLN A 123 15.35 -10.66 -2.65
N VAL A 124 14.47 -9.77 -2.17
CA VAL A 124 14.87 -8.65 -1.32
C VAL A 124 15.29 -9.12 0.06
N TRP A 125 14.61 -10.13 0.61
CA TRP A 125 14.83 -10.66 1.96
C TRP A 125 16.20 -11.32 2.11
N TYR A 126 16.66 -12.04 1.09
CA TYR A 126 17.95 -12.73 1.10
C TYR A 126 19.14 -11.84 0.70
N ASP A 127 18.92 -10.57 0.36
CA ASP A 127 19.99 -9.59 0.21
C ASP A 127 20.34 -8.99 1.58
N ASP A 128 21.61 -9.01 1.98
CA ASP A 128 22.04 -8.57 3.32
C ASP A 128 21.61 -7.15 3.67
N TYR A 129 21.72 -6.23 2.70
CA TYR A 129 21.41 -4.82 2.91
C TYR A 129 19.90 -4.59 2.85
N HIS A 130 19.27 -5.04 1.76
CA HIS A 130 17.87 -4.78 1.50
C HIS A 130 16.94 -5.61 2.38
N GLY A 131 17.34 -6.82 2.77
CA GLY A 131 16.60 -7.70 3.67
C GLY A 131 16.54 -7.16 5.08
N SER A 132 17.67 -6.75 5.65
CA SER A 132 17.72 -6.09 6.96
C SER A 132 16.86 -4.81 7.00
N LYS A 133 16.90 -4.03 5.92
CA LYS A 133 16.08 -2.82 5.77
C LYS A 133 14.59 -3.14 5.68
N LEU A 134 14.20 -4.17 4.92
CA LEU A 134 12.82 -4.61 4.79
C LEU A 134 12.27 -5.12 6.14
N ASP A 135 13.00 -5.99 6.84
CA ASP A 135 12.59 -6.50 8.17
C ASP A 135 12.37 -5.35 9.16
N LYS A 136 13.34 -4.43 9.27
CA LYS A 136 13.23 -3.26 10.14
C LYS A 136 12.00 -2.43 9.81
N MET A 137 11.75 -2.19 8.53
CA MET A 137 10.59 -1.40 8.07
C MET A 137 9.26 -2.08 8.45
N LEU A 138 9.12 -3.39 8.27
CA LEU A 138 7.89 -4.11 8.61
C LEU A 138 7.61 -4.10 10.12
N ARG A 139 8.66 -4.19 10.95
CA ARG A 139 8.55 -4.04 12.41
C ARG A 139 8.13 -2.64 12.81
N GLU A 140 8.72 -1.62 12.19
CA GLU A 140 8.34 -0.22 12.44
C GLU A 140 6.88 0.06 12.05
N TRP A 141 6.40 -0.54 10.97
CA TRP A 141 5.01 -0.40 10.56
C TRP A 141 4.07 -1.06 11.56
N ALA A 142 4.37 -2.30 11.99
CA ALA A 142 3.58 -2.98 13.02
C ALA A 142 3.53 -2.17 14.31
N LYS A 143 4.66 -1.67 14.80
CA LYS A 143 4.72 -0.82 16.00
C LYS A 143 3.87 0.45 15.86
N ALA A 144 3.92 1.11 14.71
CA ALA A 144 3.10 2.29 14.45
C ALA A 144 1.59 1.94 14.44
N GLY A 145 1.23 0.83 13.80
CA GLY A 145 -0.15 0.32 13.78
C GLY A 145 -0.68 -0.03 15.17
N MET A 146 0.12 -0.76 15.96
CA MET A 146 -0.22 -1.12 17.34
C MET A 146 -0.41 0.12 18.23
N THR A 147 0.46 1.12 18.11
CA THR A 147 0.34 2.37 18.87
C THR A 147 -0.97 3.10 18.54
N GLY A 148 -1.30 3.21 17.25
CA GLY A 148 -2.55 3.83 16.80
C GLY A 148 -3.79 3.04 17.24
N TYR A 149 -3.72 1.70 17.22
CA TYR A 149 -4.78 0.82 17.70
C TYR A 149 -5.03 1.01 19.19
N SER A 150 -3.98 0.93 20.03
CA SER A 150 -4.09 1.04 21.49
C SER A 150 -4.61 2.41 21.94
N ALA A 151 -4.13 3.50 21.33
CA ALA A 151 -4.59 4.86 21.66
C ALA A 151 -6.10 5.03 21.44
N ARG A 152 -6.65 4.44 20.38
CA ARG A 152 -8.07 4.55 20.03
C ARG A 152 -8.96 3.52 20.73
N GLU A 153 -8.43 2.35 21.09
CA GLU A 153 -9.13 1.39 21.95
C GLU A 153 -9.37 1.97 23.36
N ILE A 154 -8.42 2.76 23.87
CA ILE A 154 -8.56 3.51 25.12
C ILE A 154 -9.57 4.66 24.98
N ALA A 155 -9.58 5.36 23.84
CA ALA A 155 -10.45 6.52 23.62
C ALA A 155 -11.95 6.17 23.40
N GLY A 156 -12.26 4.92 23.01
CA GLY A 156 -13.62 4.54 22.58
C GLY A 156 -13.95 5.05 21.16
N PRO A 157 -15.10 4.66 20.57
CA PRO A 157 -15.47 5.08 19.24
C PRO A 157 -15.79 6.59 19.21
N GLU A 158 -14.93 7.39 18.58
CA GLU A 158 -15.23 8.79 18.27
C GLU A 158 -16.38 8.84 17.24
N THR A 159 -17.48 9.51 17.60
CA THR A 159 -18.46 9.99 16.63
C THR A 159 -17.87 11.23 15.98
N GLU A 160 -17.24 11.07 14.81
CA GLU A 160 -16.79 12.20 14.01
C GLU A 160 -17.99 12.93 13.40
N GLU A 161 -18.61 13.84 14.16
CA GLU A 161 -19.40 14.93 13.58
C GLU A 161 -18.43 15.93 12.92
N TRP A 162 -18.28 15.83 11.60
CA TRP A 162 -17.57 16.83 10.81
C TRP A 162 -18.45 18.05 10.61
N GLN A 163 -18.15 19.15 11.30
CA GLN A 163 -18.74 20.46 11.03
C GLN A 163 -17.83 21.25 10.10
N VAL A 164 -18.39 21.78 9.01
CA VAL A 164 -17.72 22.75 8.15
C VAL A 164 -17.81 24.11 8.83
N ILE A 165 -16.67 24.64 9.27
CA ILE A 165 -16.53 26.03 9.69
C ILE A 165 -16.18 26.83 8.44
N LEU A 166 -17.07 27.74 8.04
CA LEU A 166 -16.79 28.76 7.04
C LEU A 166 -16.59 30.07 7.81
N ASP A 167 -15.35 30.51 7.93
CA ASP A 167 -14.99 31.90 8.20
C ASP A 167 -14.59 32.63 6.91
#